data_AF-A0A4P9YJA1-F1
#
_entry.id   AF-A0A4P9YJA1-F1
#
_cell.length_a   1.000
_cell.length_b   1.000
_cell.length_c   1.000
_cell.angle_alpha   90.00
_cell.angle_beta   90.00
_cell.angle_gamma   90.00
#
_symmetry.space_group_name_H-M   'P 1'
#
loop_
_entity.id
_entity.type
_entity.pdbx_description
1 polymer ?
#
loop_
_entity_poly.entity_id
_entity_poly.type
_entity_poly.pdbx_seq_one_letter_code
_entity_poly.pdbx_strand_id
1 'polypeptide(L)'
;TSTNPIASIFAWTRGLSHRAKLDQNHELDHFCKTLDQACIDLVEKDRKMTKDLALAFHGYRMKKEHYLNTEDFINAIQQKLNVLLSNKT
;
A
#
# COMPACT_ATOMS: atom_id res chain seq x y z
N THR A 1 -3.79 12.29 12.21
CA THR A 1 -2.86 12.78 11.16
C THR A 1 -3.06 11.97 9.88
N SER A 2 -2.70 12.51 8.71
CA SER A 2 -2.77 11.81 7.40
C SER A 2 -1.42 11.91 6.69
N THR A 3 -0.40 11.32 7.33
CA THR A 3 0.94 11.14 6.76
C THR A 3 0.95 9.87 5.92
N ASN A 4 1.49 9.95 4.72
CA ASN A 4 1.60 8.85 3.78
C ASN A 4 2.65 7.82 4.22
N PRO A 5 2.26 6.55 4.48
CA PRO A 5 3.17 5.51 4.94
C PRO A 5 3.84 4.72 3.80
N ILE A 6 3.50 4.96 2.53
CA ILE A 6 3.91 4.09 1.40
C ILE A 6 5.43 3.98 1.28
N ALA A 7 6.16 5.10 1.40
CA ALA A 7 7.62 5.07 1.30
C ALA A 7 8.26 4.21 2.41
N SER A 8 7.75 4.30 3.64
CA SER A 8 8.22 3.48 4.77
C SER A 8 7.90 2.00 4.57
N ILE A 9 6.73 1.67 4.00
CA ILE A 9 6.37 0.29 3.65
C ILE A 9 7.30 -0.25 2.57
N PHE A 10 7.58 0.54 1.53
CA PHE A 10 8.48 0.15 0.45
C PHE A 10 9.92 -0.05 0.95
N ALA A 11 10.38 0.69 1.95
CA ALA A 11 11.67 0.44 2.57
C ALA A 11 11.76 -1.00 3.15
N TRP A 12 10.70 -1.44 3.82
CA TRP A 12 10.61 -2.81 4.36
C TRP A 12 10.51 -3.87 3.26
N THR A 13 9.61 -3.71 2.30
CA THR A 13 9.40 -4.73 1.25
C THR A 13 10.63 -4.89 0.36
N ARG A 14 11.38 -3.82 0.09
CA ARG A 14 12.65 -3.90 -0.67
C ARG A 14 13.73 -4.64 0.10
N GLY A 15 13.88 -4.38 1.40
CA GLY A 15 14.81 -5.11 2.25
C GLY A 15 14.47 -6.60 2.33
N LEU A 16 13.20 -6.92 2.55
CA LEU A 16 12.71 -8.30 2.64
C LEU A 16 12.77 -9.05 1.31
N SER A 17 12.42 -8.42 0.19
CA SER A 17 12.54 -9.04 -1.15
C SER A 17 13.99 -9.32 -1.51
N HIS A 18 14.93 -8.45 -1.11
CA HIS A 18 16.37 -8.74 -1.29
C HIS A 18 16.81 -9.97 -0.48
N ARG A 19 16.39 -10.06 0.79
CA ARG A 19 16.65 -11.24 1.64
C ARG A 19 16.04 -12.51 1.04
N ALA A 20 14.79 -12.43 0.58
CA ALA A 20 14.08 -13.52 -0.09
C ALA A 20 14.85 -14.05 -1.31
N LYS A 21 15.43 -13.16 -2.12
CA LYS A 21 16.27 -13.54 -3.26
C LYS A 21 17.53 -14.31 -2.84
N LEU A 22 18.20 -13.86 -1.78
CA LEU A 22 19.41 -14.52 -1.28
C LEU A 22 19.10 -15.91 -0.70
N ASP A 23 17.91 -16.08 -0.10
CA ASP A 23 17.48 -17.33 0.54
C ASP A 23 16.71 -18.27 -0.40
N GLN A 24 16.51 -17.87 -1.67
CA GLN A 24 15.60 -18.55 -2.60
C GLN A 24 14.17 -18.75 -2.02
N ASN A 25 13.71 -17.82 -1.17
CA ASN A 25 12.42 -17.88 -0.53
C ASN A 25 11.35 -17.18 -1.41
N HIS A 26 10.70 -17.97 -2.26
CA HIS A 26 9.68 -17.46 -3.17
C HIS A 26 8.41 -16.97 -2.46
N GLU A 27 8.08 -17.50 -1.28
CA GLU A 27 6.90 -17.09 -0.53
C GLU A 27 7.06 -15.69 0.05
N LEU A 28 8.25 -15.38 0.59
CA LEU A 28 8.56 -14.05 1.11
C LEU A 28 8.63 -13.00 -0.01
N ASP A 29 9.24 -13.34 -1.15
CA ASP A 29 9.27 -12.42 -2.29
C ASP A 29 7.85 -12.15 -2.84
N HIS A 30 7.01 -13.18 -2.89
CA HIS A 30 5.61 -13.03 -3.26
C HIS A 30 4.85 -12.13 -2.28
N PHE A 31 4.99 -12.33 -0.97
CA PHE A 31 4.40 -11.45 0.04
C PHE A 31 4.80 -9.98 -0.17
N CYS A 32 6.09 -9.72 -0.37
CA CYS A 32 6.60 -8.35 -0.57
C CYS A 32 5.99 -7.69 -1.81
N LYS A 33 5.96 -8.42 -2.94
CA LYS A 33 5.36 -7.92 -4.19
C LYS A 33 3.86 -7.69 -4.06
N THR A 34 3.15 -8.56 -3.34
CA THR A 34 1.71 -8.41 -3.10
C THR A 34 1.41 -7.21 -2.20
N LEU A 35 2.25 -6.94 -1.18
CA LEU A 35 2.12 -5.75 -0.34
C LEU A 35 2.39 -4.45 -1.13
N ASP A 36 3.41 -4.44 -1.98
CA ASP A 36 3.65 -3.31 -2.91
C ASP A 36 2.43 -3.09 -3.82
N GLN A 37 1.86 -4.17 -4.38
CA GLN A 37 0.68 -4.11 -5.23
C GLN A 37 -0.55 -3.61 -4.48
N ALA A 38 -0.75 -4.00 -3.22
CA ALA A 38 -1.87 -3.55 -2.39
C ALA A 38 -1.84 -2.02 -2.19
N CYS A 39 -0.65 -1.45 -1.98
CA CYS A 39 -0.48 0.00 -1.87
C CYS A 39 -0.85 0.73 -3.17
N ILE A 40 -0.38 0.21 -4.31
CA ILE A 40 -0.65 0.78 -5.64
C ILE A 40 -2.14 0.69 -5.97
N ASP A 41 -2.75 -0.49 -5.81
CA ASP A 41 -4.15 -0.74 -6.14
C ASP A 41 -5.10 0.15 -5.32
N LEU A 42 -4.79 0.42 -4.05
CA LEU A 42 -5.61 1.31 -3.24
C LEU A 42 -5.65 2.73 -3.79
N VAL A 43 -4.51 3.26 -4.21
CA VAL A 43 -4.42 4.63 -4.74
C VAL A 43 -5.02 4.71 -6.15
N GLU A 44 -4.66 3.79 -7.03
CA GLU A 44 -5.01 3.85 -8.45
C GLU A 44 -6.42 3.34 -8.76
N LYS A 45 -6.82 2.21 -8.15
CA LYS A 45 -8.09 1.53 -8.44
C LYS A 45 -9.18 1.93 -7.46
N ASP A 46 -8.89 1.87 -6.16
CA ASP A 46 -9.90 2.07 -5.12
C ASP A 46 -10.06 3.56 -4.73
N ARG A 47 -9.20 4.44 -5.25
CA ARG A 47 -9.15 5.88 -4.93
C ARG A 47 -9.08 6.17 -3.41
N LYS A 48 -8.48 5.25 -2.65
CA LYS A 48 -8.18 5.41 -1.23
C LYS A 48 -6.73 5.87 -1.11
N MET A 49 -6.52 7.04 -0.53
CA MET A 49 -5.19 7.64 -0.43
C MET A 49 -5.11 8.59 0.78
N THR A 50 -3.89 9.01 1.13
CA THR A 50 -3.62 10.00 2.17
C THR A 50 -3.70 11.43 1.62
N LYS A 51 -3.70 12.42 2.51
CA LYS A 51 -4.03 13.81 2.19
C LYS A 51 -3.10 14.44 1.15
N ASP A 52 -1.82 14.09 1.16
CA ASP A 52 -0.81 14.52 0.17
C ASP A 52 -1.18 14.06 -1.25
N LEU A 53 -1.54 12.80 -1.42
CA LEU A 53 -1.94 12.25 -2.71
C LEU A 53 -3.31 12.77 -3.17
N ALA A 54 -4.26 12.91 -2.24
CA ALA A 54 -5.56 13.50 -2.55
C ALA A 54 -5.43 14.96 -2.98
N LEU A 55 -4.50 15.71 -2.37
CA LEU A 55 -4.18 17.08 -2.77
C LEU A 55 -3.57 17.12 -4.17
N ALA A 56 -2.66 16.20 -4.49
CA ALA A 56 -2.07 16.11 -5.83
C ALA A 56 -3.12 15.78 -6.91
N PHE A 57 -4.12 14.96 -6.59
CA PHE A 57 -5.17 14.55 -7.53
C PHE A 57 -6.29 15.58 -7.67
N HIS A 58 -6.79 16.15 -6.57
CA HIS A 58 -7.95 17.05 -6.57
C HIS A 58 -7.61 18.54 -6.51
N GLY A 59 -6.36 18.89 -6.18
CA GLY A 59 -5.92 20.27 -5.99
C GLY A 59 -6.80 21.03 -4.98
N TYR A 60 -7.19 22.24 -5.35
CA TYR A 60 -8.04 23.12 -4.53
C TYR A 60 -9.45 22.58 -4.27
N ARG A 61 -9.89 21.55 -5.01
CA ARG A 61 -11.21 20.90 -4.84
C ARG A 61 -11.19 19.74 -3.85
N MET A 62 -10.05 19.49 -3.19
CA MET A 62 -9.93 18.42 -2.21
C MET A 62 -10.89 18.63 -1.03
N LYS A 63 -11.62 17.57 -0.67
CA LYS A 63 -12.50 17.51 0.49
C LYS A 63 -12.00 16.46 1.48
N LYS A 64 -12.52 16.50 2.70
CA LYS A 64 -12.18 15.53 3.76
C LYS A 64 -12.53 14.08 3.38
N GLU A 65 -13.57 13.89 2.56
CA GLU A 65 -13.98 12.57 2.05
C GLU A 65 -13.02 11.98 1.00
N HIS A 66 -12.12 12.78 0.43
CA HIS A 66 -11.18 12.31 -0.60
C HIS A 66 -9.91 11.66 -0.03
N TYR A 67 -9.70 11.68 1.30
CA TYR A 67 -8.50 11.09 1.90
C TYR A 67 -8.79 10.38 3.22
N LEU A 68 -7.92 9.44 3.53
CA LEU A 68 -7.93 8.68 4.78
C LEU A 68 -6.89 9.24 5.75
N ASN A 69 -7.12 9.04 7.05
CA ASN A 69 -6.06 9.25 8.03
C ASN A 69 -5.00 8.13 7.92
N THR A 70 -3.84 8.28 8.58
CA THR A 70 -2.73 7.32 8.46
C THR A 70 -3.13 5.91 8.86
N GLU A 71 -3.82 5.75 10.00
CA GLU A 71 -4.25 4.43 10.51
C GLU A 71 -5.30 3.80 9.59
N ASP A 72 -6.28 4.58 9.13
CA ASP A 72 -7.31 4.10 8.21
C ASP A 72 -6.70 3.62 6.89
N PHE A 73 -5.67 4.33 6.39
CA PHE A 73 -4.98 3.93 5.17
C PHE A 73 -4.14 2.67 5.37
N ILE A 74 -3.45 2.51 6.51
CA ILE A 74 -2.74 1.26 6.86
C ILE A 74 -3.72 0.09 6.96
N ASN A 75 -4.86 0.28 7.63
CA ASN A 75 -5.93 -0.73 7.74
C ASN A 75 -6.47 -1.11 6.36
N ALA A 76 -6.66 -0.14 5.46
CA ALA A 76 -7.08 -0.41 4.09
C ALA A 76 -6.03 -1.25 3.33
N ILE A 77 -4.73 -0.95 3.50
CA ILE A 77 -3.63 -1.73 2.92
C ILE A 77 -3.67 -3.17 3.41
N GLN A 78 -3.84 -3.39 4.72
CA GLN A 78 -3.94 -4.72 5.31
C GLN A 78 -5.13 -5.51 4.72
N GLN A 79 -6.30 -4.89 4.62
CA GLN A 79 -7.48 -5.54 4.03
C GLN A 79 -7.25 -5.92 2.57
N LYS A 80 -6.65 -5.01 1.78
CA LYS A 80 -6.33 -5.26 0.37
C LYS A 80 -5.31 -6.38 0.21
N LEU A 81 -4.27 -6.39 1.03
CA LEU A 81 -3.26 -7.44 1.06
C LEU A 81 -3.90 -8.80 1.33
N ASN A 82 -4.75 -8.92 2.35
CA ASN A 82 -5.42 -10.17 2.68
C ASN A 82 -6.25 -10.69 1.50
N VAL A 83 -7.03 -9.83 0.83
CA VAL A 83 -7.79 -10.22 -0.37
C VAL A 83 -6.87 -10.73 -1.48
N LEU A 84 -5.77 -10.02 -1.76
CA LEU A 84 -4.83 -10.43 -2.82
C LEU A 84 -4.12 -11.75 -2.51
N LEU A 85 -3.80 -12.01 -1.23
CA LEU A 85 -3.21 -13.28 -0.80
C LEU A 85 -4.20 -14.44 -0.83
N SER A 86 -5.48 -14.20 -0.53
CA SER A 86 -6.54 -15.22 -0.53
C SER A 86 -6.98 -15.65 -1.93
N ASN A 87 -6.75 -14.85 -2.97
CA ASN A 87 -7.17 -15.17 -4.34
C ASN A 87 -6.32 -16.23 -5.06
N LYS A 88 -5.41 -16.94 -4.35
CA LYS A 88 -4.75 -18.14 -4.86
C LYS A 88 -5.68 -19.35 -4.71
N THR A 89 -6.45 -19.64 -5.76
CA THR A 89 -7.02 -20.98 -6.02
C THR A 89 -6.48 -21.49 -7.34
#